data_AF-A0A939UP19-F1
#
_entry.id   AF-A0A939UP19-F1
#
_cell.length_a   1.000
_cell.length_b   1.000
_cell.length_c   1.000
_cell.angle_alpha   90.00
_cell.angle_beta   90.00
_cell.angle_gamma   90.00
#
_symmetry.space_group_name_H-M   'P 1'
#
loop_
_entity.id
_entity.type
_entity.pdbx_description
1 polymer ?
#
loop_
_entity_poly.entity_id
_entity_poly.type
_entity_poly.pdbx_seq_one_letter_code
_entity_poly.pdbx_strand_id
1 'polypeptide(L)' 'MSGTITINNQPVAFDKEKSLLEVITNAGIDLHTLCYNKQLAPFGACRMCIVENEKGMLMTACTTA' A
#
# COMPACT_ATOMS: atom_id res chain seq x y z
N MET A 1 3.03 13.51 -4.67
CA MET A 1 4.45 13.53 -4.28
C MET A 1 5.13 12.46 -5.09
N SER A 2 5.92 12.84 -6.10
CA SER A 2 6.65 11.88 -6.93
C SER A 2 7.92 11.39 -6.26
N GLY A 3 8.14 10.08 -6.26
CA GLY A 3 9.30 9.44 -5.66
C GLY A 3 9.45 7.97 -6.05
N THR A 4 10.40 7.29 -5.43
CA THR A 4 10.64 5.85 -5.60
C THR A 4 10.64 5.19 -4.23
N ILE A 5 9.94 4.06 -4.11
CA ILE A 5 9.91 3.20 -2.92
C ILE A 5 10.34 1.79 -3.31
N THR A 6 11.06 1.10 -2.44
CA THR A 6 11.44 -0.29 -2.65
C THR A 6 10.38 -1.21 -2.06
N ILE A 7 9.78 -2.07 -2.89
CA ILE A 7 8.77 -3.06 -2.48
C ILE A 7 9.28 -4.43 -2.91
N ASN A 8 9.47 -5.36 -1.97
CA ASN A 8 10.00 -6.70 -2.26
C ASN A 8 11.32 -6.68 -3.08
N ASN A 9 12.26 -5.80 -2.72
CA ASN A 9 13.52 -5.56 -3.44
C ASN A 9 13.38 -5.01 -4.86
N GLN A 10 12.19 -4.56 -5.26
CA GLN A 10 11.95 -3.91 -6.55
C GLN A 10 11.71 -2.41 -6.35
N PRO A 11 12.43 -1.54 -7.07
CA PRO A 11 12.16 -0.11 -7.05
C PRO A 11 10.86 0.18 -7.81
N VAL A 12 9.91 0.80 -7.13
CA VAL A 12 8.59 1.19 -7.65
C VAL A 12 8.49 2.72 -7.61
N ALA A 13 8.24 3.32 -8.77
CA ALA A 13 7.94 4.75 -8.85
C ALA A 13 6.49 5.01 -8.43
N PHE A 14 6.25 6.12 -7.73
CA PHE A 14 4.92 6.59 -7.35
C PHE A 14 4.83 8.11 -7.54
N ASP A 15 3.62 8.65 -7.64
CA ASP A 15 3.35 10.08 -7.76
C ASP A 15 2.16 10.58 -6.92
N LYS A 16 0.93 10.24 -7.29
CA LYS A 16 -0.28 10.85 -6.69
C LYS A 16 -1.17 9.85 -5.97
N GLU A 17 -0.64 8.66 -5.75
CA GLU A 17 -1.26 7.62 -4.95
C GLU A 17 -1.50 8.12 -3.53
N LYS A 18 -2.66 7.76 -2.97
CA LYS A 18 -3.08 8.20 -1.63
C LYS A 18 -2.59 7.28 -0.51
N SER A 19 -2.18 6.07 -0.86
CA SER A 19 -1.75 5.05 0.09
C SER A 19 -0.78 4.08 -0.55
N LEU A 20 0.00 3.39 0.30
CA LEU A 20 0.91 2.33 -0.10
C LEU A 20 0.20 1.22 -0.89
N LEU A 21 -1.06 0.91 -0.55
CA LEU A 21 -1.87 -0.06 -1.29
C LEU A 21 -2.05 0.33 -2.77
N GLU A 22 -2.29 1.62 -3.05
CA GLU A 22 -2.42 2.10 -4.44
C GLU A 22 -1.10 1.96 -5.20
N VAL A 23 0.02 2.27 -4.55
CA VAL A 23 1.36 2.10 -5.14
C VAL A 23 1.64 0.63 -5.47
N ILE A 24 1.38 -0.27 -4.51
CA ILE A 24 1.55 -1.73 -4.67
C ILE A 24 0.68 -2.24 -5.84
N THR A 25 -0.57 -1.82 -5.89
CA THR A 25 -1.51 -2.23 -6.95
C THR A 25 -1.07 -1.71 -8.32
N ASN A 26 -0.60 -0.46 -8.41
CA ASN A 26 -0.10 0.14 -9.65
C ASN A 26 1.19 -0.53 -10.14
N ALA A 27 2.00 -1.07 -9.23
CA ALA A 27 3.17 -1.88 -9.55
C ALA A 27 2.83 -3.30 -10.06
N GLY A 28 1.54 -3.67 -10.09
CA GLY A 28 1.08 -5.00 -10.51
C GLY A 28 1.29 -6.09 -9.46
N ILE A 29 1.57 -5.71 -8.21
CA ILE A 29 1.64 -6.64 -7.08
C ILE A 29 0.23 -6.78 -6.51
N ASP A 30 -0.31 -7.98 -6.54
CA ASP A 30 -1.66 -8.22 -6.03
C ASP A 30 -1.67 -8.30 -4.51
N LEU A 31 -2.46 -7.42 -3.88
CA LEU A 31 -2.62 -7.35 -2.43
C LEU A 31 -4.12 -7.35 -2.11
N HIS A 32 -4.56 -8.43 -1.49
CA HIS A 32 -5.97 -8.67 -1.25
C HIS A 32 -6.55 -7.66 -0.27
N THR A 33 -7.73 -7.14 -0.60
CA THR A 33 -8.47 -6.22 0.27
C THR A 33 -9.95 -6.56 0.26
N LEU A 34 -10.60 -6.38 1.41
CA LEU A 34 -12.05 -6.54 1.53
C LEU A 34 -12.75 -5.21 1.83
N CYS A 35 -12.14 -4.37 2.66
CA CYS A 35 -12.76 -3.11 3.10
C CYS A 35 -12.23 -1.86 2.40
N TYR A 36 -11.36 -1.99 1.40
CA TYR A 36 -10.78 -0.84 0.68
C TYR A 36 -11.59 -0.51 -0.57
N ASN A 37 -11.88 0.77 -0.77
CA ASN A 37 -12.54 1.29 -1.96
C ASN A 37 -11.92 2.66 -2.30
N LYS A 38 -11.49 2.85 -3.56
CA LYS A 38 -10.81 4.07 -4.04
C LYS A 38 -11.62 5.36 -3.88
N GLN A 39 -12.95 5.26 -3.80
CA GLN A 39 -13.88 6.39 -3.63
C GLN A 39 -14.12 6.75 -2.15
N LEU A 40 -13.68 5.92 -1.21
CA LEU A 40 -13.88 6.10 0.22
C LEU A 40 -12.55 6.34 0.94
N ALA A 41 -12.62 6.87 2.15
CA ALA A 41 -11.46 6.97 3.02
C ALA A 41 -11.00 5.56 3.45
N PRO A 42 -9.69 5.31 3.57
CA PRO A 42 -9.19 4.04 4.07
C PRO A 42 -9.65 3.73 5.49
N PHE A 43 -10.10 2.50 5.73
CA PHE A 43 -10.65 2.09 7.03
C PHE A 43 -9.75 1.14 7.83
N GLY A 44 -9.00 0.25 7.17
CA GLY A 44 -8.07 -0.66 7.84
C GLY A 44 -8.68 -1.81 8.66
N ALA A 45 -10.00 -2.04 8.59
CA ALA A 45 -10.65 -3.06 9.43
C ALA A 45 -10.42 -4.51 8.97
N CYS A 46 -10.35 -4.79 7.66
CA CYS A 46 -10.23 -6.18 7.18
C CYS A 46 -8.86 -6.81 7.43
N ARG A 47 -7.81 -6.01 7.64
CA ARG A 47 -6.43 -6.47 7.88
C ARG A 47 -5.87 -7.46 6.84
N MET A 48 -6.47 -7.58 5.66
CA MET A 48 -5.96 -8.43 4.56
C MET A 48 -4.74 -7.84 3.85
N CYS A 49 -4.56 -6.52 3.92
CA CYS A 49 -3.48 -5.79 3.27
C CYS A 49 -2.29 -5.50 4.22
N ILE A 50 -1.93 -6.45 5.08
CA ILE A 50 -0.79 -6.27 5.99
C ILE A 50 0.50 -6.33 5.20
N VAL A 51 1.40 -5.39 5.50
CA VAL A 51 2.77 -5.31 4.99
C VAL A 51 3.73 -5.10 6.15
N GLU A 52 4.99 -5.46 5.94
CA GLU A 52 6.08 -5.27 6.88
C GLU A 52 7.03 -4.18 6.36
N ASN A 53 7.44 -3.27 7.23
CA ASN A 53 8.47 -2.29 6.89
C ASN A 53 9.88 -2.80 7.26
N GLU A 54 10.91 -2.05 6.90
CA GLU A 54 12.32 -2.40 7.18
C GLU A 54 12.65 -2.58 8.67
N LYS A 55 11.80 -2.08 9.58
CA LYS A 55 11.95 -2.21 11.04
C LYS A 55 11.19 -3.42 11.62
N GLY A 56 10.59 -4.26 10.77
CA GLY A 56 9.79 -5.40 11.18
C GLY A 56 8.40 -5.03 11.71
N MET A 57 7.94 -3.80 11.48
CA MET A 57 6.62 -3.36 11.94
C MET A 57 5.55 -3.76 10.93
N LEU A 58 4.54 -4.48 11.41
CA LEU A 58 3.37 -4.83 10.63
C LEU A 58 2.38 -3.66 10.59
N MET A 59 1.98 -3.27 9.38
CA MET A 59 1.06 -2.18 9.14
C MET A 59 0.09 -2.49 8.01
N THR A 60 -1.04 -1.79 7.97
CA THR A 60 -2.02 -1.94 6.88
C THR A 60 -1.67 -1.03 5.72
N ALA A 61 -1.45 -1.60 4.53
CA ALA A 61 -1.08 -0.84 3.34
C ALA A 61 -2.13 0.21 2.94
N CYS A 62 -3.42 -0.04 3.19
CA CYS A 62 -4.48 0.90 2.83
C CYS A 62 -4.48 2.20 3.67
N THR A 63 -4.01 2.17 4.92
CA THR A 63 -4.00 3.35 5.81
C THR A 63 -2.62 3.99 5.92
N THR A 64 -1.62 3.40 5.27
CA THR A 64 -0.24 3.90 5.27
C THR A 64 -0.06 4.80 4.06
N ALA A 65 0.40 6.02 4.28
CA ALA A 65 0.66 7.04 3.26
C ALA A 65 2.16 7.21 3.02
#